data_AF-A0A923J6P7-F1
#
_entry.id   AF-A0A923J6P7-F1
#
_cell.length_a   1.000
_cell.length_b   1.000
_cell.length_c   1.000
_cell.angle_alpha   90.00
_cell.angle_beta   90.00
_cell.angle_gamma   90.00
#
_symmetry.space_group_name_H-M   'P 1'
#
loop_
_entity.id
_entity.type
_entity.pdbx_description
1 polymer ?
#
loop_
_entity_poly.entity_id
_entity_poly.type
_entity_poly.pdbx_seq_one_letter_code
_entity_poly.pdbx_strand_id
1 'polypeptide(L)' 'MATISKKEADAWDRMLDAAADLADLIESSGIEIDEYDLEELTIFLATHGYAVRNMLKHLKRSWPAD' A
#
# COMPACT_ATOMS: atom_id res chain seq x y z
N MET A 1 -0.71 29.84 1.72
CA MET A 1 0.21 28.88 1.08
C MET A 1 0.80 28.01 2.17
N ALA A 2 0.33 26.77 2.29
CA ALA A 2 0.81 25.86 3.33
C ALA A 2 2.24 25.42 2.99
N THR A 3 3.21 25.83 3.81
CA THR A 3 4.58 25.34 3.72
C THR A 3 4.63 23.97 4.39
N ILE A 4 4.14 22.93 3.69
CA ILE A 4 4.46 21.55 4.07
C ILE A 4 5.99 21.47 4.03
N SER A 5 6.62 21.07 5.13
CA SER A 5 8.08 20.99 5.15
C SER A 5 8.54 19.98 4.11
N LYS A 6 9.70 20.20 3.48
CA LYS A 6 10.25 19.28 2.47
C LYS A 6 10.25 17.82 2.94
N LYS A 7 10.53 17.61 4.22
CA LYS A 7 10.53 16.28 4.86
C LYS A 7 9.14 15.64 4.92
N GLU A 8 8.11 16.43 5.18
CA GLU A 8 6.74 15.93 5.17
C GLU A 8 6.32 15.58 3.75
N ALA A 9 6.60 16.44 2.77
CA ALA A 9 6.35 16.15 1.36
C ALA A 9 7.03 14.84 0.90
N ASP A 10 8.32 14.67 1.22
CA ASP A 10 9.07 13.45 0.91
C ASP A 10 8.44 12.18 1.56
N ALA A 11 7.81 12.32 2.73
CA ALA A 11 7.15 11.21 3.41
C ALA A 11 5.79 10.89 2.78
N TRP A 12 5.06 11.91 2.35
CA TRP A 12 3.81 11.75 1.60
C TRP A 12 4.06 11.09 0.24
N ASP A 13 5.08 11.51 -0.50
CA ASP A 13 5.44 10.93 -1.80
C ASP A 13 5.75 9.43 -1.67
N ARG A 14 6.53 9.04 -0.66
CA ARG A 14 6.85 7.63 -0.39
C ARG A 14 5.63 6.78 -0.03
N MET A 15 4.64 7.38 0.63
CA MET A 15 3.40 6.68 0.95
C MET A 15 2.60 6.43 -0.33
N LEU A 16 2.52 7.41 -1.23
CA LEU A 16 1.84 7.27 -2.52
C LEU A 16 2.53 6.25 -3.42
N ASP A 17 3.87 6.25 -3.47
CA ASP A 17 4.64 5.23 -4.19
C ASP A 17 4.31 3.82 -3.67
N ALA A 18 4.25 3.64 -2.35
CA ALA A 18 3.90 2.36 -1.74
C ALA A 18 2.44 1.95 -1.99
N ALA A 19 1.51 2.91 -2.08
CA ALA A 19 0.13 2.65 -2.44
C ALA A 19 0.02 2.16 -3.89
N ALA A 20 0.75 2.79 -4.83
CA ALA A 20 0.79 2.36 -6.22
C ALA A 20 1.34 0.93 -6.37
N ASP A 21 2.45 0.60 -5.70
CA ASP A 21 3.00 -0.75 -5.70
C ASP A 21 2.00 -1.81 -5.17
N LEU A 22 1.20 -1.45 -4.17
CA LEU A 22 0.16 -2.32 -3.62
C LEU A 22 -1.03 -2.47 -4.58
N ALA A 23 -1.39 -1.42 -5.30
CA ALA A 23 -2.45 -1.45 -6.31
C ALA A 23 -2.09 -2.44 -7.42
N ASP A 24 -0.88 -2.31 -8.00
CA ASP A 24 -0.36 -3.20 -9.04
C ASP A 24 -0.38 -4.67 -8.60
N LEU A 25 0.01 -4.94 -7.34
CA LEU A 25 -0.04 -6.29 -6.79
C LEU A 25 -1.47 -6.84 -6.73
N ILE A 26 -2.43 -6.03 -6.27
CA ILE A 26 -3.83 -6.45 -6.13
C ILE A 26 -4.47 -6.62 -7.51
N GLU A 27 -4.24 -5.72 -8.47
CA GLU A 27 -4.74 -5.87 -9.84
C GLU A 27 -4.22 -7.15 -10.50
N SER A 28 -2.95 -7.50 -10.24
CA SER A 28 -2.34 -8.73 -10.76
C SER A 28 -3.00 -10.01 -10.24
N SER A 29 -3.74 -9.93 -9.13
CA SER A 29 -4.40 -11.10 -8.53
C SER A 29 -5.66 -11.53 -9.27
N GLY A 30 -6.18 -10.70 -10.19
CA GLY A 30 -7.44 -10.95 -10.90
C GLY A 30 -8.69 -10.75 -10.04
N ILE A 31 -8.57 -10.15 -8.86
CA ILE A 31 -9.70 -9.72 -8.03
C ILE A 31 -10.37 -8.53 -8.73
N GLU A 32 -11.66 -8.65 -9.04
CA GLU A 32 -12.46 -7.50 -9.47
C GLU A 32 -12.71 -6.57 -8.29
N ILE A 33 -12.15 -5.37 -8.37
CA ILE A 33 -12.29 -4.28 -7.40
C ILE A 33 -12.46 -2.98 -8.18
N ASP A 34 -13.32 -2.09 -7.68
CA ASP A 34 -13.49 -0.76 -8.27
C ASP A 34 -12.23 0.08 -8.07
N GLU A 35 -11.91 0.96 -9.04
CA GLU A 35 -10.72 1.81 -9.00
C GLU A 35 -10.69 2.69 -7.73
N TYR A 36 -11.85 3.22 -7.32
CA TYR A 36 -11.97 4.03 -6.11
C TYR A 36 -11.71 3.22 -4.84
N ASP A 37 -12.27 2.01 -4.76
CA ASP A 37 -12.09 1.10 -3.62
C ASP A 37 -10.64 0.62 -3.53
N LEU A 38 -9.99 0.36 -4.68
CA LEU A 38 -8.59 -0.02 -4.76
C LEU A 38 -7.66 1.11 -4.29
N GLU A 39 -7.91 2.35 -4.73
CA GLU A 39 -7.17 3.52 -4.29
C GLU A 39 -7.31 3.73 -2.77
N GLU A 40 -8.53 3.74 -2.23
CA GLU A 40 -8.75 3.90 -0.79
C GLU A 40 -8.07 2.79 0.03
N LEU A 41 -8.16 1.55 -0.43
CA LEU A 41 -7.53 0.40 0.22
C LEU A 41 -6.01 0.53 0.25
N THR A 42 -5.40 0.87 -0.89
CA THR A 42 -3.94 0.93 -1.02
C THR A 42 -3.36 2.12 -0.26
N ILE A 43 -4.03 3.27 -0.25
CA ILE A 43 -3.68 4.41 0.60
C ILE A 43 -3.78 4.03 2.08
N PHE A 44 -4.85 3.35 2.49
CA PHE A 44 -5.01 2.89 3.87
C PHE A 44 -3.86 1.96 4.28
N LEU A 45 -3.52 0.97 3.44
CA LEU A 45 -2.43 0.03 3.71
C LEU A 45 -1.06 0.72 3.76
N ALA A 46 -0.79 1.64 2.83
CA ALA A 46 0.47 2.39 2.78
C ALA A 46 0.63 3.30 4.01
N THR A 47 -0.44 3.99 4.43
CA THR A 47 -0.48 4.81 5.65
C THR A 47 -0.17 3.98 6.90
N HIS A 48 -0.61 2.71 6.91
CA HIS A 48 -0.35 1.74 7.98
C HIS A 48 0.83 0.81 7.69
N GLY A 49 1.74 1.20 6.79
CA GLY A 49 2.79 0.33 6.25
C GLY A 49 3.66 -0.35 7.31
N TYR A 50 3.92 0.30 8.46
CA TYR A 50 4.64 -0.33 9.58
C TYR A 50 3.89 -1.54 10.16
N ALA A 51 2.57 -1.40 10.37
CA ALA A 51 1.73 -2.47 10.89
C ALA A 51 1.59 -3.59 9.86
N VAL A 52 1.30 -3.24 8.59
CA VAL A 52 1.18 -4.20 7.47
C VAL A 52 2.47 -5.00 7.32
N ARG A 53 3.63 -4.33 7.28
CA ARG A 53 4.93 -4.98 7.19
C ARG A 53 5.17 -5.95 8.35
N ASN A 54 4.82 -5.58 9.57
CA ASN A 54 5.01 -6.46 10.72
C ASN A 54 4.06 -7.66 10.70
N MET A 55 2.83 -7.49 10.20
CA MET A 55 1.91 -8.62 9.98
C MET A 55 2.49 -9.60 8.94
N LEU A 56 2.98 -9.09 7.81
CA LEU A 56 3.49 -9.92 6.71
C LEU A 56 4.86 -10.55 7.02
N LYS A 57 5.72 -9.89 7.79
CA LYS A 57 7.07 -10.38 8.12
C LYS A 57 7.08 -11.75 8.82
N HIS A 58 5.99 -12.11 9.50
CA HIS A 58 5.87 -13.38 10.23
C HIS A 58 5.18 -14.49 9.43
N LEU A 59 4.77 -14.24 8.17
CA LEU A 59 4.28 -15.28 7.27
C LEU A 59 5.41 -16.25 6.92
N LYS A 60 5.52 -17.32 7.70
CA LYS A 60 6.44 -18.45 7.46
C LYS A 60 5.88 -19.50 6.50
N ARG A 61 4.58 -19.45 6.21
CA ARG A 61 3.90 -20.32 5.25
C ARG A 61 3.58 -19.51 4.01
N SER A 62 4.22 -19.86 2.88
CA SER A 62 3.55 -19.67 1.59
C SER A 62 2.36 -20.63 1.61
N TRP A 63 1.15 -20.10 1.48
CA TRP A 63 0.00 -20.95 1.14
C TRP A 63 0.36 -21.67 -0.17
N PRO A 64 0.05 -22.96 -0.34
CA PRO A 64 0.22 -23.57 -1.66
C PRO A 64 -0.53 -22.69 -2.67
N ALA A 65 0.19 -22.18 -3.67
CA ALA A 65 -0.45 -21.70 -4.88
C ALA A 65 -1.02 -22.96 -5.54
N ASP A 66 -2.35 -23.01 -5.68
CA ASP A 66 -3.01 -24.02 -6.51
C ASP A 66 -2.52 -23.90 -7.97
#